data_AF-A0A839FXB6-F1
#
_entry.id   AF-A0A839FXB6-F1
#
_cell.length_a   1.000
_cell.length_b   1.000
_cell.length_c   1.000
_cell.angle_alpha   90.00
_cell.angle_beta   90.00
_cell.angle_gamma   90.00
#
_symmetry.space_group_name_H-M   'P 1'
#
loop_
_entity.id
_entity.type
_entity.pdbx_description
1 polymer ?
#
loop_
_entity_poly.entity_id
_entity_poly.type
_entity_poly.pdbx_seq_one_letter_code
_entity_poly.pdbx_strand_id
1 'polypeptide(L)' 'MITEPEKKMLDLERQWWKYAGAKDEAISDALQMSAVAYYQALNRLIDTEVALAHDPMLVKRLRRQRDARHRARATRR' A
#
# COMPACT_ATOMS: atom_id res chain seq x y z
N MET A 1 -9.98 7.53 -13.00
CA MET A 1 -10.89 6.47 -12.54
C MET A 1 -10.02 5.36 -11.97
N ILE A 2 -10.29 4.90 -10.75
CA ILE A 2 -9.49 3.82 -10.14
C ILE A 2 -9.83 2.49 -10.83
N THR A 3 -8.82 1.70 -11.15
CA THR A 3 -8.96 0.38 -11.79
C THR A 3 -9.31 -0.69 -10.75
N GLU A 4 -9.88 -1.81 -11.19
CA GLU A 4 -10.19 -2.94 -10.30
C GLU A 4 -9.00 -3.44 -9.44
N PRO A 5 -7.79 -3.64 -9.99
CA PRO A 5 -6.64 -4.03 -9.17
C PRO A 5 -6.29 -2.97 -8.13
N GLU A 6 -6.34 -1.68 -8.47
CA GLU A 6 -6.07 -0.59 -7.52
C GLU A 6 -7.12 -0.55 -6.39
N LYS A 7 -8.40 -0.81 -6.72
CA LYS A 7 -9.46 -0.91 -5.72
C LYS A 7 -9.23 -2.08 -4.77
N LYS A 8 -8.86 -3.26 -5.30
CA LYS A 8 -8.44 -4.42 -4.50
C LYS A 8 -7.22 -4.11 -3.62
N MET A 9 -6.26 -3.33 -4.12
CA MET A 9 -5.11 -2.90 -3.31
C MET A 9 -5.55 -2.07 -2.10
N LEU A 10 -6.50 -1.15 -2.26
CA LEU A 10 -7.03 -0.33 -1.16
C LEU A 10 -7.84 -1.18 -0.17
N ASP A 11 -8.64 -2.14 -0.66
CA ASP A 11 -9.39 -3.05 0.20
C ASP A 11 -8.46 -3.96 1.03
N LEU A 12 -7.36 -4.44 0.44
CA LEU A 12 -6.33 -5.19 1.16
C LEU A 12 -5.65 -4.34 2.24
N GLU A 13 -5.41 -3.05 2.00
CA GLU A 13 -4.86 -2.14 3.02
C GLU A 13 -5.86 -1.80 4.13
N ARG A 14 -7.16 -1.97 3.86
CA ARG A 14 -8.20 -1.84 4.87
C ARG A 14 -8.26 -3.04 5.80
N GLN A 15 -7.81 -4.22 5.35
CA GLN A 15 -7.70 -5.41 6.20
C GLN A 15 -6.53 -5.29 7.20
N TRP A 16 -6.79 -5.69 8.44
CA TRP A 16 -5.80 -5.68 9.51
C TRP A 16 -4.92 -6.92 9.43
N TRP A 17 -3.69 -6.75 8.93
CA TRP A 17 -2.70 -7.82 8.88
C TRP A 17 -1.89 -7.89 10.17
N LYS A 18 -1.81 -9.06 10.78
CA LYS A 18 -1.15 -9.28 12.09
C LYS A 18 0.39 -9.29 11.99
N TYR A 19 0.92 -9.61 10.81
CA TYR A 19 2.36 -9.61 10.50
C TYR A 19 2.57 -9.26 9.03
N ALA A 20 3.70 -8.60 8.72
CA ALA A 20 4.01 -8.13 7.36
C ALA A 20 4.03 -9.27 6.32
N GLY A 21 4.46 -10.47 6.71
CA GLY A 21 4.51 -11.64 5.81
C GLY A 21 3.14 -12.12 5.33
N ALA A 22 2.10 -12.10 6.19
CA ALA A 22 0.74 -12.52 5.78
C ALA A 22 0.14 -11.60 4.72
N LYS A 23 0.52 -10.31 4.77
CA LYS A 23 0.08 -9.33 3.79
C LYS A 23 0.74 -9.58 2.44
N ASP A 24 2.04 -9.83 2.43
CA ASP A 24 2.80 -10.07 1.20
C ASP A 24 2.32 -11.35 0.49
N GLU A 25 1.97 -12.39 1.26
CA GLU A 25 1.38 -13.63 0.74
C GLU A 25 -0.02 -13.40 0.16
N ALA A 26 -0.91 -12.69 0.88
CA ALA A 26 -2.24 -12.36 0.39
C ALA A 26 -2.23 -11.45 -0.85
N ILE A 27 -1.26 -10.53 -0.94
CA ILE A 27 -1.04 -9.73 -2.15
C ILE A 27 -0.67 -10.64 -3.31
N SER A 28 0.28 -11.54 -3.10
CA SER A 28 0.74 -12.44 -4.15
C SER A 28 -0.38 -13.40 -4.59
N ASP A 29 -1.25 -13.82 -3.68
CA ASP A 29 -2.39 -14.69 -3.99
C ASP A 29 -3.53 -13.93 -4.70
N ALA A 30 -3.95 -12.77 -4.17
CA ALA A 30 -5.10 -12.02 -4.68
C ALA A 30 -4.82 -11.23 -5.96
N LEU A 31 -3.59 -10.72 -6.11
CA LEU A 31 -3.18 -9.87 -7.24
C LEU A 31 -2.18 -10.56 -8.17
N GLN A 32 -1.75 -11.79 -7.85
CA GLN A 32 -0.80 -12.58 -8.65
C GLN A 32 0.48 -11.79 -8.97
N MET A 33 0.91 -10.93 -8.04
CA MET A 33 2.07 -10.05 -8.20
C MET A 33 2.97 -10.08 -6.97
N SER A 34 4.27 -9.87 -7.19
CA SER A 34 5.22 -9.79 -6.07
C SER A 34 4.93 -8.59 -5.17
N ALA A 35 5.20 -8.75 -3.86
CA ALA A 35 5.06 -7.67 -2.89
C ALA A 35 5.84 -6.41 -3.30
N VAL A 36 7.01 -6.58 -3.94
CA VAL A 36 7.81 -5.46 -4.44
C VAL A 36 7.06 -4.68 -5.54
N ALA A 37 6.50 -5.37 -6.53
CA ALA A 37 5.71 -4.74 -7.59
C ALA A 37 4.44 -4.08 -7.02
N TYR A 38 3.80 -4.72 -6.05
CA TYR A 38 2.66 -4.16 -5.34
C TYR A 38 3.00 -2.84 -4.65
N TYR A 39 4.07 -2.78 -3.85
CA TYR A 39 4.43 -1.54 -3.15
C TYR A 39 4.86 -0.44 -4.13
N GLN A 40 5.44 -0.78 -5.29
CA GLN A 40 5.72 0.21 -6.34
C GLN A 40 4.44 0.77 -6.97
N ALA A 41 3.49 -0.10 -7.33
CA ALA A 41 2.20 0.30 -7.87
C ALA A 41 1.41 1.12 -6.84
N LEU A 42 1.37 0.66 -5.59
CA LEU A 42 0.72 1.37 -4.48
C LEU A 42 1.35 2.75 -4.26
N ASN A 43 2.69 2.87 -4.27
CA ASN A 43 3.35 4.16 -4.14
C ASN A 43 2.99 5.13 -5.26
N ARG A 44 2.87 4.65 -6.50
CA ARG A 44 2.37 5.48 -7.61
C ARG A 44 0.91 5.87 -7.38
N LEU A 45 0.06 4.92 -6.99
CA LEU A 45 -1.37 5.13 -6.77
C LEU A 45 -1.62 6.19 -5.67
N ILE A 46 -0.97 6.06 -4.50
CA ILE A 46 -1.16 6.98 -3.37
C ILE A 46 -0.67 8.42 -3.64
N ASP A 47 0.16 8.61 -4.67
CA ASP A 47 0.62 9.93 -5.11
C ASP A 47 -0.31 10.53 -6.19
N THR A 48 -1.34 9.82 -6.66
CA THR A 48 -2.37 10.34 -7.56
C THR A 48 -3.59 10.91 -6.82
N GLU A 49 -4.26 11.90 -7.43
CA GLU A 49 -5.53 12.43 -6.91
C GLU A 49 -6.66 11.39 -6.92
N VAL A 50 -6.58 10.38 -7.80
CA VAL A 50 -7.63 9.36 -7.92
C VAL A 50 -7.73 8.50 -6.66
N ALA A 51 -6.60 8.20 -6.02
CA ALA A 51 -6.57 7.49 -4.75
C ALA A 51 -7.08 8.37 -3.60
N LEU A 52 -6.74 9.66 -3.60
CA LEU A 52 -7.26 10.64 -2.63
C LEU A 52 -8.78 10.82 -2.76
N ALA A 53 -9.32 10.80 -3.99
CA ALA A 53 -10.75 10.90 -4.23
C ALA A 53 -11.52 9.66 -3.79
N HIS A 54 -10.90 8.48 -3.86
CA HIS A 54 -11.53 7.23 -3.42
C HIS A 54 -11.46 7.06 -1.90
N ASP A 55 -10.29 7.24 -1.28
CA ASP A 55 -10.12 6.99 0.16
C ASP A 55 -9.03 7.88 0.81
N PRO A 56 -9.34 9.17 1.05
CA PRO A 56 -8.34 10.17 1.44
C PRO A 56 -7.69 9.89 2.80
N MET A 57 -8.41 9.26 3.73
CA MET A 57 -7.88 8.92 5.04
C MET A 57 -6.86 7.78 4.98
N LEU A 58 -7.17 6.73 4.20
CA LEU A 58 -6.28 5.59 4.01
C LEU A 58 -4.98 6.04 3.34
N VAL A 59 -5.08 6.83 2.26
CA VAL A 59 -3.93 7.37 1.52
C VAL A 59 -3.01 8.19 2.44
N LYS A 60 -3.56 9.11 3.23
CA LYS A 60 -2.76 9.91 4.18
C LYS A 60 -2.06 9.05 5.23
N ARG A 61 -2.73 8.01 5.74
CA ARG A 61 -2.14 7.06 6.70
C ARG A 61 -1.01 6.24 6.07
N LEU A 62 -1.20 5.75 4.85
CA LEU A 62 -0.19 4.99 4.10
C LEU A 62 1.06 5.82 3.81
N ARG A 63 0.90 7.07 3.37
CA ARG A 63 2.02 8.01 3.17
C ARG A 63 2.79 8.23 4.47
N ARG A 64 2.09 8.47 5.58
CA ARG A 64 2.76 8.63 6.90
C ARG A 64 3.49 7.36 7.35
N GLN A 65 2.93 6.18 7.12
CA GLN A 65 3.55 4.90 7.47
C GLN A 65 4.78 4.61 6.59
N ARG A 66 4.75 4.98 5.30
CA ARG A 66 5.92 4.96 4.41
C ARG A 66 7.03 5.84 4.97
N ASP A 67 6.72 7.08 5.31
CA ASP A 67 7.72 8.01 5.82
C ASP A 67 8.29 7.55 7.17
N ALA A 68 7.49 6.94 8.03
CA ALA A 68 7.95 6.31 9.26
C ALA A 68 8.93 5.15 8.99
N ARG A 69 8.62 4.28 8.01
CA ARG A 69 9.51 3.19 7.57
C ARG A 69 10.81 3.71 6.95
N HIS A 70 10.76 4.82 6.21
CA HIS A 70 11.95 5.47 5.66
C HIS A 70 12.82 6.08 6.77
N ARG A 71 12.22 6.80 7.73
CA ARG A 71 12.95 7.38 8.88
C ARG A 71 13.61 6.31 9.76
N ALA A 72 12.91 5.20 10.03
CA ALA A 72 13.47 4.08 10.80
C ALA A 72 14.72 3.48 10.12
N ARG A 73 14.76 3.47 8.78
CA ARG A 73 15.95 3.02 8.03
C ARG A 73 17.08 4.06 8.02
N ALA A 74 16.75 5.36 7.99
CA ALA A 74 17.74 6.44 8.01
C ALA A 74 18.47 6.57 9.35
N THR A 75 17.86 6.14 10.46
CA THR A 75 18.41 6.24 11.83
C THR A 75 19.42 5.12 12.13
N ARG A 76 19.80 4.29 11.15
CA ARG A 76 20.74 3.17 11.31
C ARG A 76 22.10 3.41 10.63
N ARG A 77 22.47 4.68 10.42
CA ARG A 77 23.80 5.13 10.02
C ARG A 77 24.41 5.95 11.14
#